data_AF-A0A2X3BFN9-F1
#
_entry.id   AF-A0A2X3BFN9-F1
#
_cell.length_a   1.000
_cell.length_b   1.000
_cell.length_c   1.000
_cell.angle_alpha   90.00
_cell.angle_beta   90.00
_cell.angle_gamma   90.00
#
_symmetry.space_group_name_H-M   'P 1'
#
loop_
_entity.id
_entity.type
_entity.pdbx_description
1 polymer ?
#
loop_
_entity_poly.entity_id
_entity_poly.type
_entity_poly.pdbx_seq_one_letter_code
_entity_poly.pdbx_strand_id
1 'polypeptide(L)' 'MSDLIDELTWRGLIKQHTDMDALRRALSEGPLTFYCGFDPTAASLHHGHLVQLIMMRHLQLAGHHPIALVGGATGFDW' A
#
# COMPACT_ATOMS: atom_id res chain seq x y z
N MET A 1 -2.81 23.33 -1.50
CA MET A 1 -2.63 22.10 -2.31
C MET A 1 -2.67 20.95 -1.32
N SER A 2 -3.61 20.01 -1.47
CA SER A 2 -3.68 18.80 -0.64
C SER A 2 -2.49 17.91 -1.00
N ASP A 3 -1.74 17.43 -0.01
CA ASP A 3 -0.70 16.43 -0.27
C ASP A 3 -1.32 15.02 -0.41
N LEU A 4 -0.51 14.03 -0.83
CA LEU A 4 -0.95 12.65 -1.01
C LEU A 4 -1.49 12.03 0.28
N ILE A 5 -0.89 12.36 1.43
CA ILE A 5 -1.33 11.85 2.73
C ILE A 5 -2.70 12.43 3.09
N ASP A 6 -2.95 13.70 2.79
CA ASP A 6 -4.25 14.33 3.01
C ASP A 6 -5.34 13.66 2.15
N GLU A 7 -5.04 13.33 0.89
CA GLU A 7 -5.97 12.58 0.02
C GLU A 7 -6.27 11.19 0.61
N LEU A 8 -5.23 10.43 0.98
CA LEU A 8 -5.39 9.08 1.52
C LEU A 8 -6.14 9.10 2.86
N THR A 9 -5.91 10.11 3.69
CA THR A 9 -6.61 10.31 4.96
C THR A 9 -8.08 10.64 4.73
N TRP A 10 -8.38 11.57 3.81
CA TRP A 10 -9.75 11.94 3.44
C TRP A 10 -10.55 10.75 2.91
N ARG A 11 -9.91 9.87 2.14
CA ARG A 11 -10.52 8.62 1.64
C ARG A 11 -10.67 7.52 2.71
N GLY A 12 -10.12 7.73 3.91
CA GLY A 12 -10.12 6.72 4.96
C GLY A 12 -9.21 5.52 4.68
N LEU A 13 -8.19 5.69 3.83
CA LEU A 13 -7.24 4.62 3.45
C LEU A 13 -6.08 4.45 4.44
N ILE A 14 -5.93 5.37 5.40
CA ILE A 14 -4.93 5.29 6.47
C ILE A 14 -5.63 4.93 7.78
N LYS A 15 -5.34 3.74 8.30
CA LYS A 15 -5.80 3.31 9.62
C LYS A 15 -4.75 3.60 10.70
N GLN A 16 -3.50 3.23 10.44
CA GLN A 16 -2.36 3.39 11.35
C GLN A 16 -1.09 3.65 10.52
N HIS A 17 -0.12 4.30 11.15
CA HIS A 17 1.18 4.64 10.57
C HIS A 17 2.24 4.59 11.69
N THR A 18 3.51 4.42 11.32
CA THR A 18 4.62 4.42 12.29
C THR A 18 4.97 5.84 12.72
N ASP A 19 5.11 6.75 11.77
CA ASP A 19 5.39 8.18 11.97
C ASP A 19 4.85 8.93 10.74
N MET A 20 3.86 9.80 10.94
CA MET A 20 3.20 10.50 9.84
C MET A 20 4.08 11.59 9.24
N ASP A 21 4.86 12.29 10.06
CA ASP A 21 5.68 13.42 9.61
C ASP A 21 6.91 12.91 8.86
N ALA A 22 7.50 11.80 9.30
CA ALA A 22 8.55 11.12 8.54
C ALA A 22 8.02 10.59 7.20
N LEU A 23 6.83 9.96 7.18
CA LEU A 23 6.23 9.44 5.96
C LEU A 23 5.93 10.55 4.94
N ARG A 24 5.33 11.67 5.38
CA ARG A 24 5.07 12.83 4.51
C ARG A 24 6.35 13.35 3.87
N ARG A 25 7.42 13.52 4.66
CA ARG A 25 8.73 13.95 4.14
C ARG A 25 9.27 12.99 3.09
N ALA A 26 9.32 11.69 3.41
CA ALA A 26 9.81 10.68 2.48
C ALA A 26 9.02 10.65 1.16
N LEU A 27 7.69 10.78 1.20
CA LEU A 27 6.85 10.82 0.00
C LEU A 27 7.08 12.11 -0.83
N SER A 28 7.49 13.21 -0.19
CA SER A 28 7.77 14.48 -0.87
C SER A 28 9.17 14.58 -1.48
N GLU A 29 10.14 13.81 -0.98
CA GLU A 29 11.54 13.85 -1.42
C GLU A 29 11.77 13.17 -2.78
N GLY A 30 10.88 12.26 -3.18
CA GLY A 30 10.92 11.62 -4.50
C GLY A 30 10.19 10.28 -4.56
N PRO A 31 10.36 9.54 -5.67
CA PRO A 31 9.80 8.20 -5.82
C PRO A 31 10.31 7.25 -4.73
N LEU A 32 9.40 6.52 -4.11
CA LEU A 32 9.71 5.50 -3.10
C LEU A 32 9.35 4.14 -3.64
N THR A 33 10.12 3.13 -3.27
CA THR A 33 9.74 1.73 -3.49
C THR A 33 9.03 1.22 -2.25
N PHE A 34 7.86 0.61 -2.42
CA PHE A 34 7.07 0.04 -1.34
C PHE A 34 6.48 -1.31 -1.75
N TYR A 35 6.02 -2.10 -0.77
CA TYR A 35 5.44 -3.41 -1.05
C TYR A 35 4.10 -3.62 -0.33
N CYS A 36 3.29 -4.52 -0.89
CA CYS A 36 2.16 -5.12 -0.19
C CYS A 36 2.18 -6.63 -0.45
N GLY A 37 2.03 -7.41 0.63
CA GLY A 37 2.02 -8.87 0.58
C GLY A 37 0.61 -9.43 0.41
N PHE A 38 0.47 -10.43 -0.45
CA PHE A 38 -0.75 -11.21 -0.65
C PHE A 38 -0.42 -12.69 -0.49
N ASP A 39 -0.93 -13.32 0.56
CA ASP A 39 -0.76 -14.75 0.78
C ASP A 39 -1.79 -15.56 -0.02
N PRO A 40 -1.39 -16.64 -0.72
CA PRO A 40 -2.27 -17.46 -1.54
C PRO A 40 -3.16 -18.39 -0.68
N THR A 41 -4.04 -17.80 0.13
CA THR A 41 -4.98 -18.53 1.00
C THR A 41 -6.21 -19.09 0.26
N ALA A 42 -6.41 -18.68 -0.99
CA ALA A 42 -7.44 -19.18 -1.89
C ALA A 42 -6.99 -19.07 -3.36
N ALA A 43 -7.72 -19.71 -4.27
CA ALA A 43 -7.44 -19.66 -5.72
C ALA A 43 -7.64 -18.26 -6.34
N SER A 44 -8.23 -17.31 -5.62
CA SER A 44 -8.49 -15.95 -6.10
C SER A 44 -8.50 -14.95 -4.94
N LEU A 45 -8.15 -13.70 -5.25
CA LEU A 45 -8.37 -12.57 -4.35
C LEU A 45 -9.87 -12.25 -4.29
N HIS A 46 -10.37 -11.97 -3.08
CA HIS A 46 -11.72 -11.42 -2.87
C HIS A 46 -11.70 -9.91 -2.56
N HIS A 47 -12.89 -9.30 -2.43
CA HIS A 47 -13.07 -7.86 -2.17
C HIS A 47 -12.24 -7.29 -1.00
N GLY A 48 -11.97 -8.08 0.05
CA GLY A 48 -11.10 -7.65 1.16
C GLY A 48 -9.70 -7.18 0.75
N HIS A 49 -9.14 -7.69 -0.36
CA HIS A 49 -7.82 -7.28 -0.86
C HIS A 49 -7.88 -6.00 -1.71
N LEU A 50 -9.09 -5.59 -2.14
CA LEU A 50 -9.27 -4.48 -3.06
C LEU A 50 -8.81 -3.15 -2.43
N VAL A 51 -9.01 -2.96 -1.13
CA VAL A 51 -8.56 -1.75 -0.42
C VAL A 51 -7.04 -1.59 -0.51
N GLN A 52 -6.30 -2.67 -0.31
CA GLN A 52 -4.84 -2.66 -0.44
C GLN A 52 -4.41 -2.36 -1.88
N LEU A 53 -5.04 -3.01 -2.87
CA LEU A 53 -4.75 -2.76 -4.29
C LEU A 53 -5.05 -1.30 -4.72
N ILE A 54 -6.16 -0.73 -4.24
CA ILE A 54 -6.52 0.67 -4.49
C ILE A 54 -5.48 1.61 -3.88
N MET A 55 -5.07 1.36 -2.64
CA MET A 55 -4.03 2.17 -1.97
C MET A 55 -2.71 2.10 -2.73
N MET A 56 -2.26 0.90 -3.13
CA MET A 56 -1.07 0.73 -3.96
C MET A 56 -1.17 1.51 -5.28
N ARG A 57 -2.35 1.52 -5.90
CA ARG A 57 -2.60 2.27 -7.13
C ARG A 57 -2.52 3.79 -6.93
N HIS A 58 -3.04 4.32 -5.82
CA HIS A 58 -2.91 5.74 -5.50
C HIS A 58 -1.44 6.16 -5.36
N LEU A 59 -0.65 5.37 -4.62
CA LEU A 59 0.79 5.63 -4.47
C LEU A 59 1.53 5.50 -5.82
N GLN A 60 1.15 4.53 -6.65
CA GLN A 60 1.72 4.39 -8.00
C GLN A 60 1.42 5.59 -8.89
N LEU A 61 0.17 6.08 -8.86
CA LEU A 61 -0.24 7.27 -9.63
C LEU A 61 0.44 8.54 -9.15
N ALA A 62 0.83 8.61 -7.88
CA ALA A 62 1.66 9.68 -7.32
C ALA A 62 3.15 9.57 -7.70
N GLY A 63 3.55 8.55 -8.47
CA GLY A 63 4.91 8.37 -8.98
C GLY A 63 5.79 7.42 -8.17
N HIS A 64 5.26 6.75 -7.15
CA HIS A 64 5.99 5.77 -6.36
C HIS A 64 5.97 4.37 -7.03
N HIS A 65 6.86 3.48 -6.61
CA HIS A 65 7.09 2.18 -7.23
C HIS A 65 6.52 1.02 -6.37
N PRO A 66 5.35 0.46 -6.74
CA PRO A 66 4.75 -0.67 -6.01
C PRO A 66 5.43 -2.01 -6.33
N ILE A 67 5.58 -2.84 -5.30
CA ILE A 67 5.89 -4.27 -5.41
C ILE A 67 4.72 -5.07 -4.82
N ALA A 68 3.97 -5.78 -5.66
CA ALA A 68 2.98 -6.76 -5.21
C ALA A 68 3.70 -8.08 -4.93
N LEU A 69 3.87 -8.42 -3.66
CA LEU A 69 4.59 -9.61 -3.23
C LEU A 69 3.59 -10.76 -3.01
N VAL A 70 3.75 -11.87 -3.72
CA VAL A 70 2.94 -13.08 -3.51
C VAL A 70 3.65 -14.00 -2.52
N GLY A 71 2.99 -14.29 -1.40
CA GLY A 71 3.53 -15.03 -0.26
C GLY A 71 3.59 -16.53 -0.45
N GLY A 72 4.35 -17.01 -1.44
CA GLY A 72 4.49 -18.43 -1.74
C GLY A 72 5.20 -19.27 -0.66
N ALA A 73 5.72 -18.67 0.41
CA ALA A 73 6.31 -19.36 1.56
C ALA A 73 5.53 -19.12 2.87
N THR A 74 4.84 -17.99 2.98
CA THR A 74 3.99 -17.61 4.13
C THR A 74 2.60 -18.23 4.07
N GLY A 75 2.13 -18.62 2.88
CA GLY A 75 0.86 -19.32 2.68
C GLY A 75 0.92 -20.85 2.72
N PHE A 76 2.07 -21.45 3.03
CA PHE A 76 2.19 -22.91 3.19
C PHE A 76 2.19 -23.30 4.67
N ASP A 77 1.16 -24.04 5.08
CA ASP A 77 1.23 -24.94 6.22
C ASP A 77 2.06 -26.16 5.79
N TRP A 78 3.10 -26.51 6.57
CA TRP A 78 3.85 -27.75 6.42
C TRP A 78 3.03 -28.95 6.93
#